data_AF-A0A1I5MQC8-F1
#
_entry.id   AF-A0A1I5MQC8-F1
#
_cell.length_a   1.000
_cell.length_b   1.000
_cell.length_c   1.000
_cell.angle_alpha   90.00
_cell.angle_beta   90.00
_cell.angle_gamma   90.00
#
_symmetry.space_group_name_H-M   'P 1'
#
loop_
_entity.id
_entity.type
_entity.pdbx_description
1 polymer ?
#
loop_
_entity_poly.entity_id
_entity_poly.type
_entity_poly.pdbx_seq_one_letter_code
_entity_poly.pdbx_strand_id
1 'polypeptide(L)'
;MYNVLTNIDEFLRKFKERFEEVKACNNLRIRDYRIQALMTDIERAFDIPVADRAKREAFKVGFPEVWDLYQRVSKERWPNQ
;
A
#
# COMPACT_ATOMS: atom_id res chain seq x y z
N MET A 1 25.71 -8.11 2.29
CA MET A 1 24.26 -8.32 2.11
C MET A 1 23.54 -7.24 2.90
N TYR A 2 23.10 -6.16 2.25
CA TYR A 2 22.19 -5.23 2.92
C TYR A 2 20.84 -5.93 3.10
N ASN A 3 20.38 -5.98 4.35
CA ASN A 3 19.16 -6.69 4.76
C ASN A 3 17.95 -6.18 3.97
N VAL A 4 17.48 -6.98 3.02
CA VAL A 4 16.21 -6.76 2.29
C VAL A 4 15.05 -6.54 3.28
N LEU A 5 15.09 -7.19 4.44
CA LEU A 5 14.11 -7.05 5.52
C LEU A 5 14.13 -5.67 6.20
N THR A 6 15.31 -5.06 6.41
CA THR A 6 15.42 -3.74 7.04
C THR A 6 14.76 -2.65 6.17
N ASN A 7 14.73 -2.86 4.86
CA ASN A 7 14.10 -1.92 3.93
C ASN A 7 12.57 -2.06 3.93
N ILE A 8 12.05 -3.29 4.06
CA ILE A 8 10.60 -3.56 4.08
C ILE A 8 9.92 -2.88 5.27
N ASP A 9 10.46 -3.05 6.48
CA ASP A 9 9.87 -2.47 7.69
C ASP A 9 9.89 -0.93 7.67
N GLU A 10 10.97 -0.36 7.14
CA GLU A 10 11.09 1.09 6.97
C GLU A 10 10.09 1.63 5.95
N PHE A 11 9.95 0.97 4.79
CA PHE A 11 8.94 1.34 3.80
C PHE A 11 7.53 1.19 4.34
N LEU A 12 7.23 0.08 5.02
CA LEU A 12 5.93 -0.15 5.66
C LEU A 12 5.59 0.96 6.64
N ARG A 13 6.52 1.36 7.51
CA ARG A 13 6.32 2.47 8.45
C ARG A 13 6.01 3.77 7.72
N LYS A 14 6.82 4.15 6.71
CA LYS A 14 6.61 5.37 5.93
C LYS A 14 5.27 5.39 5.20
N PHE A 15 4.86 4.26 4.64
CA PHE A 15 3.57 4.17 3.96
C PHE A 15 2.38 4.19 4.93
N LYS A 16 2.50 3.60 6.13
CA LYS A 16 1.50 3.70 7.20
C LYS A 16 1.32 5.15 7.66
N GLU A 17 2.43 5.87 7.88
CA GLU A 17 2.41 7.31 8.24
C GLU A 17 1.74 8.15 7.16
N ARG A 18 2.17 7.98 5.90
CA ARG A 18 1.59 8.71 4.76
C ARG A 18 0.11 8.38 4.56
N PHE A 19 -0.33 7.16 4.87
CA PHE A 19 -1.74 6.81 4.79
C PHE A 19 -2.59 7.61 5.80
N GLU A 20 -2.15 7.72 7.05
CA GLU A 20 -2.87 8.50 8.06
C GLU A 20 -2.86 10.01 7.72
N GLU A 21 -1.77 10.54 7.16
CA GLU A 21 -1.73 11.92 6.64
C GLU A 21 -2.75 12.15 5.52
N VAL A 22 -2.90 11.19 4.61
CA VAL A 22 -3.89 11.28 3.53
C VAL A 22 -5.30 11.23 4.10
N LYS A 23 -5.59 10.36 5.07
CA LYS A 23 -6.90 10.29 5.72
C LYS A 23 -7.26 11.58 6.46
N ALA A 24 -6.28 12.23 7.09
CA ALA A 24 -6.46 13.52 7.75
C ALA A 24 -6.68 14.69 6.77
N CYS A 25 -6.58 14.47 5.46
CA CYS A 25 -6.80 15.50 4.45
C CYS A 25 -8.29 15.82 4.27
N ASN A 26 -8.71 17.00 4.75
CA ASN A 26 -10.10 17.48 4.65
C ASN A 26 -10.56 17.77 3.21
N ASN A 27 -9.63 18.07 2.29
CA ASN A 27 -9.96 18.33 0.90
C ASN A 27 -10.11 17.01 0.15
N LEU A 28 -11.36 16.61 -0.11
CA LEU A 28 -11.69 15.33 -0.75
C LEU A 28 -10.99 15.12 -2.11
N ARG A 29 -10.91 16.17 -2.94
CA ARG A 29 -10.27 16.06 -4.25
C ARG A 29 -8.77 15.84 -4.13
N ILE A 30 -8.10 16.54 -3.21
CA ILE A 30 -6.67 16.35 -2.94
C ILE A 30 -6.43 14.97 -2.32
N ARG A 31 -7.30 14.56 -1.39
CA ARG A 31 -7.26 13.23 -0.76
C ARG A 31 -7.29 12.13 -1.80
N ASP A 32 -8.23 12.17 -2.76
CA ASP A 32 -8.34 11.18 -3.84
C ASP A 32 -7.05 11.04 -4.65
N TYR A 33 -6.47 12.17 -5.09
CA TYR A 33 -5.18 12.14 -5.81
C TYR A 33 -4.06 11.55 -4.97
N ARG A 34 -3.99 11.91 -3.69
CA ARG A 34 -2.95 11.42 -2.79
C ARG A 34 -3.10 9.93 -2.47
N ILE A 35 -4.32 9.44 -2.35
CA ILE A 35 -4.61 8.02 -2.11
C ILE A 35 -4.29 7.18 -3.34
N GLN A 36 -4.62 7.68 -4.53
CA GLN A 36 -4.23 7.04 -5.78
C GLN A 36 -2.70 6.96 -5.90
N ALA A 37 -2.00 8.06 -5.63
CA ALA A 37 -0.55 8.09 -5.66
C ALA A 37 0.06 7.12 -4.62
N LEU A 38 -0.46 7.12 -3.39
CA LEU A 38 -0.01 6.21 -2.33
C LEU A 38 -0.19 4.74 -2.73
N MET A 39 -1.32 4.39 -3.32
CA MET A 39 -1.59 3.04 -3.80
C MET A 39 -0.57 2.61 -4.86
N THR A 40 -0.31 3.47 -5.86
CA THR A 40 0.70 3.21 -6.89
C THR A 40 2.13 3.15 -6.34
N ASP A 41 2.46 3.98 -5.35
CA ASP A 41 3.78 3.95 -4.70
C ASP A 41 3.99 2.62 -3.96
N ILE A 42 2.97 2.12 -3.24
CA ILE A 42 3.02 0.82 -2.55
C ILE A 42 3.15 -0.34 -3.55
N GLU A 43 2.36 -0.33 -4.63
CA GLU A 43 2.44 -1.35 -5.69
C GLU A 43 3.84 -1.47 -6.26
N ARG A 44 4.51 -0.34 -6.52
CA ARG A 44 5.86 -0.30 -7.08
C ARG A 44 6.94 -0.63 -6.07
N ALA A 45 6.81 -0.17 -4.82
CA ALA A 45 7.84 -0.39 -3.81
C ALA A 45 7.97 -1.87 -3.41
N PHE A 46 6.88 -2.63 -3.51
CA PHE A 46 6.84 -4.05 -3.14
C PHE A 46 6.58 -4.99 -4.32
N ASP A 47 6.58 -4.49 -5.56
CA ASP A 47 6.28 -5.25 -6.78
C ASP A 47 4.99 -6.09 -6.66
N ILE A 48 3.91 -5.47 -6.15
CA ILE A 48 2.65 -6.18 -5.89
C ILE A 48 2.08 -6.70 -7.22
N PRO A 49 1.85 -8.02 -7.38
CA PRO A 49 1.37 -8.59 -8.63
C PRO A 49 -0.15 -8.43 -8.77
N VAL A 50 -0.61 -7.21 -9.02
CA VAL A 50 -2.05 -6.87 -9.08
C VAL A 50 -2.77 -7.57 -10.23
N ALA A 51 -2.13 -7.89 -11.36
CA ALA A 51 -2.81 -8.54 -12.48
C ALA A 51 -2.88 -10.09 -12.38
N ASP A 52 -1.93 -10.72 -11.69
CA ASP A 52 -1.75 -12.17 -11.70
C ASP A 52 -2.26 -12.78 -10.38
N ARG A 53 -3.37 -13.52 -10.46
CA ARG A 53 -4.02 -14.13 -9.28
C ARG A 53 -3.08 -15.09 -8.55
N ALA A 54 -2.35 -15.95 -9.25
CA ALA A 54 -1.49 -16.95 -8.62
C ALA A 54 -0.33 -16.29 -7.88
N LYS A 55 0.33 -15.32 -8.52
CA LYS A 55 1.40 -14.53 -7.88
C LYS A 55 0.87 -13.70 -6.72
N ARG A 56 -0.35 -13.18 -6.81
CA ARG A 56 -0.99 -12.42 -5.73
C ARG A 56 -1.24 -13.29 -4.50
N GLU A 57 -1.76 -14.50 -4.65
CA GLU A 57 -1.94 -15.40 -3.50
C GLU A 57 -0.60 -15.75 -2.84
N ALA A 58 0.45 -16.01 -3.63
CA ALA A 58 1.80 -16.22 -3.09
C ALA A 58 2.33 -14.98 -2.35
N PHE A 59 2.11 -13.78 -2.91
CA PHE A 59 2.51 -12.51 -2.31
C PHE A 59 1.82 -12.29 -0.95
N LYS A 60 0.52 -12.57 -0.84
CA LYS A 60 -0.24 -12.46 0.43
C LYS A 60 0.38 -13.29 1.55
N VAL A 61 0.83 -14.50 1.21
CA VAL A 61 1.44 -15.42 2.18
C VAL A 61 2.85 -14.94 2.56
N GLY A 62 3.63 -14.43 1.60
CA GLY A 62 5.00 -13.97 1.84
C GLY A 62 5.10 -12.61 2.53
N PHE A 63 4.15 -11.70 2.30
CA PHE A 63 4.17 -10.32 2.79
C PHE A 63 2.79 -9.88 3.33
N PRO A 64 2.28 -10.54 4.39
CA PRO A 64 0.93 -10.30 4.89
C PRO A 64 0.71 -8.85 5.36
N GLU A 65 1.70 -8.21 5.97
CA GLU A 65 1.59 -6.82 6.43
C GLU A 65 1.52 -5.81 5.28
N VAL A 66 2.30 -6.03 4.22
CA VAL A 66 2.25 -5.20 3.01
C VAL A 66 0.89 -5.34 2.36
N TRP A 67 0.38 -6.56 2.29
CA TRP A 67 -0.93 -6.83 1.73
C TRP A 67 -2.05 -6.18 2.55
N ASP A 68 -2.01 -6.26 3.88
CA ASP A 68 -2.98 -5.58 4.75
C ASP A 68 -3.01 -4.06 4.51
N LEU A 69 -1.84 -3.42 4.48
CA LEU A 69 -1.74 -1.99 4.20
C LEU A 69 -2.31 -1.65 2.82
N TYR A 70 -1.92 -2.38 1.79
CA TYR A 70 -2.44 -2.19 0.43
C TYR A 70 -3.96 -2.33 0.37
N GLN A 71 -4.54 -3.31 1.07
CA GLN A 71 -5.98 -3.50 1.15
C GLN A 71 -6.68 -2.34 1.87
N ARG A 72 -6.11 -1.83 2.96
CA ARG A 72 -6.66 -0.65 3.67
C ARG A 72 -6.65 0.59 2.78
N VAL A 73 -5.56 0.83 2.05
CA VAL A 73 -5.47 1.94 1.08
C VAL A 73 -6.47 1.78 -0.06
N SER A 74 -6.60 0.56 -0.60
CA SER A 74 -7.57 0.24 -1.66
C SER A 74 -9.02 0.49 -1.21
N LYS A 75 -9.38 0.10 0.02
CA LYS A 75 -10.71 0.34 0.59
C LYS A 75 -11.00 1.81 0.81
N GLU A 76 -10.01 2.58 1.26
CA GLU A 76 -10.19 4.02 1.43
C GLU A 76 -10.41 4.72 0.08
N ARG A 77 -9.78 4.22 -1.00
CA ARG A 77 -10.02 4.70 -2.37
C ARG A 77 -11.38 4.28 -2.92
N TRP A 78 -11.79 3.03 -2.67
CA TRP A 78 -13.02 2.43 -3.18
C TRP A 78 -13.79 1.76 -2.05
N PRO A 79 -14.50 2.53 -1.20
CA PRO A 79 -15.18 2.00 -0.01
C PRO A 79 -16.36 1.08 -0.30
N ASN A 80 -16.79 0.97 -1.56
CA ASN A 80 -17.95 0.18 -2.01
C ASN A 80 -17.58 -1.04 -2.89
N GLN A 81 -16.30 -1.46 -2.89
CA GLN A 81 -15.85 -2.72 -3.53
C GLN A 81 -15.69 -3.83 -2.49
#